data_AF-T0XZF2-F1
#
_entry.id   AF-T0XZF2-F1
#
_cell.length_a   1.000
_cell.length_b   1.000
_cell.length_c   1.000
_cell.angle_alpha   90.00
_cell.angle_beta   90.00
_cell.angle_gamma   90.00
#
_symmetry.space_group_name_H-M   'P 1'
#
loop_
_entity.id
_entity.type
_entity.pdbx_description
1 polymer ?
#
loop_
_entity_poly.entity_id
_entity_poly.type
_entity_poly.pdbx_seq_one_letter_code
_entity_poly.pdbx_strand_id
1 'polypeptide(L)'
;DTIAMVAPHLAVESELLRLSDFLDQESSPLPAMLGAKELLADLPEERWALVTSNSEHFVQSEFARLGLPWPRVIVDGGAVQHGKPSPEGFLAASRRLG
;
A
#
# COMPACT_ATOMS: atom_id res chain seq x y z
N ASP A 1 -4.35 -3.69 16.72
CA ASP A 1 -5.35 -4.23 17.68
C ASP A 1 -5.38 -5.75 17.75
N THR A 2 -5.52 -6.48 16.63
CA THR A 2 -5.65 -7.95 16.66
C THR A 2 -4.48 -8.66 17.35
N ILE A 3 -3.23 -8.35 17.01
CA ILE A 3 -2.05 -9.00 17.61
C ILE A 3 -2.03 -8.82 19.14
N ALA A 4 -2.26 -7.59 19.63
CA ALA A 4 -2.31 -7.31 21.06
C ALA A 4 -3.45 -8.06 21.77
N MET A 5 -4.55 -8.33 21.08
CA MET A 5 -5.70 -9.06 21.61
C MET A 5 -5.45 -10.56 21.72
N VAL A 6 -4.84 -11.19 20.70
CA VAL A 6 -4.63 -12.65 20.68
C VAL A 6 -3.28 -13.10 21.22
N ALA A 7 -2.28 -12.22 21.22
CA ALA A 7 -0.92 -12.49 21.70
C ALA A 7 -0.33 -11.27 22.44
N PRO A 8 -0.90 -10.87 23.61
CA PRO A 8 -0.51 -9.67 24.35
C PRO A 8 0.95 -9.69 24.86
N HIS A 9 1.59 -10.85 24.85
CA HIS A 9 2.98 -11.04 25.27
C HIS A 9 3.99 -10.79 24.14
N LEU A 10 3.52 -10.61 22.89
CA LEU A 10 4.37 -10.32 21.75
C LEU A 10 4.46 -8.82 21.50
N ALA A 11 5.63 -8.37 21.03
CA ALA A 11 5.79 -7.00 20.57
C ALA A 11 5.02 -6.81 19.26
N VAL A 12 4.00 -5.93 19.31
CA VAL A 12 3.06 -5.72 18.20
C VAL A 12 3.77 -5.34 16.90
N GLU A 13 4.74 -4.43 16.99
CA GLU A 13 5.47 -3.92 15.82
C GLU A 13 6.27 -5.03 15.12
N SER A 14 7.01 -5.85 15.86
CA SER A 14 7.77 -6.96 15.26
C SER A 14 6.89 -8.04 14.66
N GLU A 15 5.72 -8.30 15.26
CA GLU A 15 4.78 -9.28 14.73
C GLU A 15 4.01 -8.75 13.52
N LEU A 16 3.76 -7.44 13.44
CA LEU A 16 3.21 -6.82 12.22
C LEU A 16 4.18 -6.97 11.06
N LEU A 17 5.48 -6.70 11.28
CA LEU A 17 6.50 -6.90 10.25
C LEU A 17 6.57 -8.36 9.80
N ARG A 18 6.61 -9.32 10.75
CA ARG A 18 6.60 -10.75 10.42
C ARG A 18 5.37 -11.19 9.63
N LEU A 19 4.20 -10.67 10.00
CA LEU A 19 2.96 -10.96 9.29
C LEU A 19 2.97 -10.37 7.88
N SER A 20 3.45 -9.14 7.71
CA SER A 20 3.63 -8.53 6.40
C SER A 20 4.58 -9.35 5.52
N ASP A 21 5.75 -9.73 6.03
CA ASP A 21 6.73 -10.55 5.29
C ASP A 21 6.12 -11.90 4.87
N PHE A 22 5.38 -12.56 5.77
CA PHE A 22 4.70 -13.81 5.47
C PHE A 22 3.63 -13.65 4.39
N LEU A 23 2.79 -12.63 4.49
CA LEU A 23 1.74 -12.35 3.51
C LEU A 23 2.33 -12.01 2.15
N ASP A 24 3.45 -11.28 2.11
CA ASP A 24 4.16 -10.95 0.88
C ASP A 24 4.72 -12.20 0.20
N GLN A 25 5.23 -13.18 0.98
CA GLN A 25 5.73 -14.46 0.44
C GLN A 25 4.62 -15.42 -0.03
N GLU A 26 3.49 -15.46 0.67
CA GLU A 26 2.36 -16.34 0.33
C GLU A 26 1.44 -15.74 -0.75
N SER A 27 1.60 -14.45 -1.06
CA SER A 27 0.79 -13.76 -2.05
C SER A 27 0.99 -14.37 -3.44
N SER A 28 -0.08 -14.99 -3.96
CA SER A 28 -0.12 -15.37 -5.37
C SER A 28 -0.34 -14.12 -6.23
N PRO A 29 0.39 -13.96 -7.35
CA PRO A 29 0.27 -12.78 -8.18
C PRO A 29 -1.16 -12.65 -8.72
N LEU A 30 -1.85 -11.58 -8.32
CA LEU A 30 -3.16 -11.26 -8.85
C LEU A 30 -2.99 -10.53 -10.20
N PRO A 31 -3.78 -10.88 -11.24
CA PRO A 31 -3.73 -10.14 -12.48
C PRO A 31 -4.20 -8.70 -12.26
N ALA A 32 -3.62 -7.76 -13.01
CA ALA A 32 -4.14 -6.40 -13.06
C ALA A 32 -5.59 -6.42 -13.56
N MET A 33 -6.42 -5.50 -13.04
CA MET A 33 -7.78 -5.34 -13.56
C MET A 33 -7.72 -4.90 -15.02
N LEU A 34 -8.64 -5.42 -15.84
CA LEU A 34 -8.75 -5.05 -17.24
C LEU A 34 -8.90 -3.53 -17.39
N GLY A 35 -8.07 -2.91 -18.23
CA GLY A 35 -8.08 -1.45 -18.44
C GLY A 35 -7.28 -0.64 -17.41
N ALA A 36 -6.77 -1.24 -16.34
CA ALA A 36 -6.06 -0.50 -15.30
C ALA A 36 -4.75 0.10 -15.81
N LYS A 37 -4.01 -0.63 -16.65
CA LYS A 37 -2.75 -0.15 -17.20
C LYS A 37 -2.96 1.06 -18.11
N GLU A 38 -3.95 0.98 -18.99
CA GLU A 38 -4.34 2.03 -19.92
C GLU A 38 -4.81 3.26 -19.15
N LEU A 39 -5.72 3.08 -18.20
CA LEU A 39 -6.21 4.17 -17.36
C LEU A 39 -5.07 4.87 -16.62
N LEU A 40 -4.21 4.12 -15.94
CA LEU A 40 -3.10 4.71 -15.18
C LEU A 40 -2.07 5.41 -16.09
N ALA A 41 -1.87 4.93 -17.32
CA ALA A 41 -0.99 5.57 -18.29
C ALA A 41 -1.56 6.88 -18.84
N ASP A 42 -2.89 7.01 -18.90
CA ASP A 42 -3.59 8.20 -19.38
C ASP A 42 -3.76 9.28 -18.28
N LEU A 43 -3.56 8.94 -17.01
CA LEU A 43 -3.65 9.89 -15.90
C LEU A 43 -2.36 10.73 -15.78
N PRO A 44 -2.45 12.07 -15.73
CA PRO A 44 -1.27 12.90 -15.47
C PRO A 44 -0.69 12.63 -14.08
N GLU A 45 0.63 12.47 -14.00
CA GLU A 45 1.34 12.06 -12.78
C GLU A 45 1.09 12.97 -11.57
N GLU A 46 0.73 14.24 -11.80
CA GLU A 46 0.43 15.22 -10.74
C GLU A 46 -1.01 15.14 -10.22
N ARG A 47 -1.88 14.33 -10.83
CA ARG A 47 -3.32 14.29 -10.53
C ARG A 47 -3.80 13.00 -9.85
N TRP A 48 -2.90 12.07 -9.54
CA TRP A 48 -3.26 10.85 -8.85
C TRP A 48 -2.17 10.36 -7.91
N ALA A 49 -2.58 9.60 -6.90
CA ALA A 49 -1.72 9.04 -5.88
C ALA A 49 -2.16 7.62 -5.53
N LEU A 50 -1.20 6.82 -5.04
CA LEU A 50 -1.47 5.50 -4.45
C LEU A 50 -1.58 5.64 -2.93
N VAL A 51 -2.69 5.15 -2.35
CA VAL A 51 -2.86 5.00 -0.90
C VAL A 51 -3.07 3.53 -0.60
N THR A 52 -2.17 2.90 0.14
CA THR A 52 -2.16 1.44 0.39
C THR A 52 -1.85 1.14 1.85
N SER A 53 -2.34 0.00 2.35
CA SER A 53 -1.95 -0.51 3.68
C SER A 53 -0.69 -1.38 3.63
N ASN A 54 -0.26 -1.76 2.43
CA ASN A 54 0.97 -2.54 2.23
C ASN A 54 2.20 -1.63 2.32
N SER A 55 3.38 -2.23 2.39
CA SER A 55 4.65 -1.51 2.28
C SER A 55 4.86 -1.00 0.86
N GLU A 56 5.57 0.13 0.70
CA GLU A 56 5.93 0.64 -0.62
C GLU A 56 6.73 -0.39 -1.44
N HIS A 57 7.67 -1.11 -0.80
CA HIS A 57 8.50 -2.11 -1.47
C HIS A 57 7.68 -3.25 -2.09
N PHE A 58 6.72 -3.79 -1.34
CA PHE A 58 5.82 -4.81 -1.85
C PHE A 58 5.06 -4.29 -3.07
N VAL A 59 4.40 -3.14 -2.95
CA VAL A 59 3.56 -2.61 -4.04
C VAL A 59 4.39 -2.21 -5.27
N GLN A 60 5.61 -1.73 -5.08
CA GLN A 60 6.52 -1.45 -6.18
C GLN A 60 6.85 -2.72 -6.99
N SER A 61 7.09 -3.84 -6.30
CA SER A 61 7.33 -5.13 -6.97
C SER A 61 6.11 -5.62 -7.75
N GLU A 62 4.91 -5.43 -7.20
CA GLU A 62 3.63 -5.75 -7.86
C GLU A 62 3.41 -4.91 -9.12
N PHE A 63 3.61 -3.59 -9.02
CA PHE A 63 3.46 -2.67 -10.15
C PHE A 63 4.44 -3.00 -11.28
N ALA A 64 5.70 -3.27 -10.93
CA ALA A 64 6.72 -3.66 -11.90
C ALA A 64 6.36 -4.98 -12.60
N ARG A 65 5.93 -6.00 -11.85
CA ARG A 65 5.53 -7.30 -12.40
C ARG A 65 4.31 -7.19 -13.33
N LEU A 66 3.34 -6.35 -12.96
CA LEU A 66 2.11 -6.12 -13.74
C LEU A 66 2.31 -5.10 -14.87
N GLY A 67 3.48 -4.47 -14.96
CA GLY A 67 3.78 -3.43 -15.94
C GLY A 67 2.87 -2.21 -15.80
N LEU A 68 2.47 -1.87 -14.57
CA LEU A 68 1.66 -0.70 -14.25
C LEU A 68 2.55 0.54 -14.08
N PRO A 69 2.10 1.73 -14.51
CA PRO A 69 2.81 2.99 -14.26
C PRO A 69 2.97 3.26 -12.75
N TRP A 70 4.18 3.64 -12.33
CA TRP A 70 4.45 3.99 -10.93
C TRP A 70 4.00 5.43 -10.63
N PRO A 71 3.18 5.67 -9.58
CA PRO A 71 2.74 7.01 -9.23
C PRO A 71 3.87 7.87 -8.66
N ARG A 72 3.75 9.20 -8.80
CA ARG A 72 4.65 10.16 -8.15
C ARG A 72 4.40 10.27 -6.63
N VAL A 73 3.15 10.10 -6.19
CA VAL A 73 2.76 10.20 -4.79
C VAL A 73 2.27 8.85 -4.29
N ILE A 74 2.97 8.32 -3.29
CA ILE A 74 2.61 7.10 -2.57
C ILE A 74 2.42 7.44 -1.09
N VAL A 75 1.37 6.88 -0.49
CA VAL A 75 1.15 6.83 0.95
C VAL A 75 0.94 5.37 1.30
N ASP A 76 1.97 4.76 1.85
CA ASP A 76 1.97 3.36 2.25
C ASP A 76 1.51 3.19 3.71
N GLY A 77 1.49 1.95 4.20
CA GLY A 77 1.05 1.66 5.56
C GLY A 77 1.93 2.31 6.64
N GLY A 78 3.20 2.57 6.36
CA GLY A 78 4.15 3.20 7.29
C GLY A 78 4.07 4.72 7.29
N ALA A 79 3.45 5.34 6.28
CA ALA A 79 3.37 6.79 6.13
C ALA A 79 2.29 7.46 7.01
N VAL A 80 1.47 6.70 7.74
CA VAL A 80 0.36 7.19 8.56
C VAL A 80 0.31 6.50 9.92
N GLN A 81 -0.20 7.20 10.94
CA GLN A 81 -0.45 6.62 12.26
C GLN A 81 -1.70 5.73 12.25
N HIS A 82 -2.75 6.16 11.55
CA HIS A 82 -4.00 5.42 11.42
C HIS A 82 -4.25 5.06 9.95
N GLY A 83 -4.15 3.77 9.63
CA GLY A 83 -4.51 3.24 8.33
C GLY A 83 -6.02 3.26 8.04
N LYS A 84 -6.40 2.86 6.83
CA LYS A 84 -7.82 2.76 6.41
C LYS A 84 -8.63 1.92 7.43
N PRO A 85 -9.87 2.30 7.78
CA PRO A 85 -10.73 3.30 7.13
C PRO A 85 -10.50 4.76 7.57
N SER A 86 -9.47 5.05 8.39
CA SER A 86 -9.10 6.44 8.69
C SER A 86 -8.85 7.25 7.40
N PRO A 87 -9.25 8.54 7.34
CA PRO A 87 -8.99 9.38 6.19
C PRO A 87 -7.53 9.87 6.10
N GLU A 88 -6.69 9.60 7.11
CA GLU A 88 -5.34 10.14 7.25
C GLU A 88 -4.49 9.97 5.98
N GLY A 89 -4.48 8.77 5.41
CA GLY A 89 -3.69 8.49 4.20
C GLY A 89 -4.18 9.23 2.96
N PHE A 90 -5.50 9.38 2.80
CA PHE A 90 -6.09 10.12 1.69
C PHE A 90 -5.82 11.62 1.80
N LEU A 91 -5.91 12.18 3.02
CA LEU A 91 -5.58 13.58 3.29
C LEU A 91 -4.09 13.86 3.06
N ALA A 92 -3.21 12.94 3.47
CA ALA A 92 -1.78 13.04 3.22
C ALA A 92 -1.47 13.03 1.73
N ALA A 93 -2.08 12.12 0.96
CA ALA A 93 -1.92 12.04 -0.48
C ALA A 93 -2.40 13.32 -1.18
N SER A 94 -3.59 13.82 -0.81
CA SER A 94 -4.12 15.09 -1.35
C SER A 94 -3.16 16.24 -1.13
N ARG A 95 -2.64 16.43 0.09
CA ARG A 95 -1.66 17.50 0.38
C ARG A 95 -0.36 17.37 -0.42
N ARG A 96 0.07 16.15 -0.73
CA ARG A 96 1.30 15.89 -1.52
C ARG A 96 1.10 16.15 -3.01
N LEU A 97 -0.12 16.06 -3.52
CA LEU A 97 -0.44 16.35 -4.92
C LEU A 97 -0.51 17.86 -5.19
N GLY A 98 -0.92 18.65 -4.20
CA GLY A 98 -1.13 20.10 -4.32
C GLY A 98 -2.60 20.44 -4.23
#